data_AF-A0A402UM86-F1
#
_entry.id   AF-A0A402UM86-F1
#
_cell.length_a   1.000
_cell.length_b   1.000
_cell.length_c   1.000
_cell.angle_alpha   90.00
_cell.angle_beta   90.00
_cell.angle_gamma   90.00
#
_symmetry.space_group_name_H-M   'P 1'
#
loop_
_entity.id
_entity.type
_entity.pdbx_description
1 polymer ?
#
loop_
_entity_poly.entity_id
_entity_poly.type
_entity_poly.pdbx_seq_one_letter_code
_entity_poly.pdbx_strand_id
1 'polypeptide(L)'
;MEKNSSDIDVIELFLFLKNKMMSIILFVVFSLILSSIFLLINKNKISVKYELNMITNSPGMIINCGDDFYCKANMIQSIIKSKSNSITSNIDEKGKKINLSWAGDDRYKPSVAAEVNAIHQAIDDWYIQDYKTYKNIVNNQGGNYINGTETYAKIALLTKTNISGEKNFISINNETVNKKYQPALIMTLTLIIAIIFSSSYHIIKRSIFEYKNKLNRSFY
;
A
#
# COMPACT_ATOMS: atom_id res chain seq x y z
N MET A 1 -70.15 23.19 -20.40
CA MET A 1 -68.87 22.90 -19.72
C MET A 1 -68.28 21.66 -20.37
N GLU A 2 -67.52 21.88 -21.43
CA GLU A 2 -66.91 20.82 -22.22
C GLU A 2 -65.60 20.43 -21.52
N LYS A 3 -65.53 19.17 -21.08
CA LYS A 3 -64.41 18.63 -20.32
C LYS A 3 -63.37 18.16 -21.33
N ASN A 4 -62.57 19.07 -21.85
CA ASN A 4 -61.39 18.70 -22.66
C ASN A 4 -60.38 18.04 -21.73
N SER A 5 -60.41 16.71 -21.66
CA SER A 5 -59.28 15.95 -21.18
C SER A 5 -58.12 16.24 -22.12
N SER A 6 -57.17 17.05 -21.66
CA SER A 6 -55.87 17.15 -22.30
C SER A 6 -55.19 15.79 -22.16
N ASP A 7 -55.51 14.89 -23.09
CA ASP A 7 -54.77 13.65 -23.23
C ASP A 7 -53.30 14.04 -23.39
N ILE A 8 -52.50 13.58 -22.45
CA ILE A 8 -51.05 13.79 -22.46
C ILE A 8 -50.57 13.17 -23.77
N ASP A 9 -50.10 14.00 -24.71
CA ASP A 9 -49.49 13.49 -25.92
C ASP A 9 -48.18 12.79 -25.54
N VAL A 10 -48.29 11.48 -25.37
CA VAL A 10 -47.21 10.62 -24.91
C VAL A 10 -46.03 10.69 -25.87
N ILE A 11 -46.27 10.94 -27.17
CA ILE A 11 -45.24 11.03 -28.20
C ILE A 11 -44.45 12.33 -28.04
N GLU A 12 -45.12 13.46 -27.81
CA GLU A 12 -44.47 14.75 -27.60
C GLU A 12 -43.74 14.83 -26.25
N LEU A 13 -44.35 14.31 -25.18
CA LEU A 13 -43.70 14.15 -23.87
C LEU A 13 -42.47 13.25 -23.97
N PHE A 14 -42.54 12.16 -24.74
CA PHE A 14 -41.43 11.25 -24.97
C PHE A 14 -40.30 11.96 -25.74
N LEU A 15 -40.59 12.75 -26.79
CA LEU A 15 -39.59 13.52 -27.53
C LEU A 15 -38.92 14.60 -26.68
N PHE A 16 -39.69 15.29 -25.83
CA PHE A 16 -39.17 16.30 -24.89
C PHE A 16 -38.24 15.67 -23.82
N LEU A 17 -38.65 14.53 -23.26
CA LEU A 17 -37.84 13.78 -22.30
C LEU A 17 -36.65 13.09 -22.97
N LYS A 18 -36.77 12.60 -24.21
CA LYS A 18 -35.74 11.82 -24.93
C LYS A 18 -34.39 12.53 -24.94
N ASN A 19 -34.35 13.83 -25.23
CA ASN A 19 -33.07 14.56 -25.28
C ASN A 19 -32.39 14.69 -23.90
N LYS A 20 -33.16 14.85 -22.82
CA LYS A 20 -32.62 14.95 -21.45
C LYS A 20 -32.33 13.58 -20.84
N MET A 21 -33.20 12.59 -21.09
CA MET A 21 -33.07 11.20 -20.65
C MET A 21 -31.89 10.50 -21.31
N MET A 22 -31.66 10.73 -22.60
CA MET A 22 -30.54 10.10 -23.31
C MET A 22 -29.20 10.56 -22.73
N SER A 23 -29.07 11.84 -22.37
CA SER A 23 -27.87 12.36 -21.71
C SER A 23 -27.64 11.73 -20.32
N ILE A 24 -28.71 11.60 -19.52
CA ILE A 24 -28.65 10.97 -18.19
C ILE A 24 -28.28 9.48 -18.31
N ILE A 25 -28.94 8.74 -19.19
CA ILE A 25 -28.67 7.31 -19.41
C ILE A 25 -27.23 7.11 -19.90
N LEU A 26 -26.76 7.93 -20.84
CA LEU A 26 -25.39 7.88 -21.33
C LEU A 26 -24.37 8.11 -20.20
N PHE A 27 -24.59 9.11 -19.35
CA PHE A 27 -23.71 9.41 -18.22
C PHE A 27 -23.69 8.27 -17.20
N VAL A 28 -24.86 7.70 -16.88
CA VAL A 28 -24.98 6.53 -16.00
C VAL A 28 -24.23 5.33 -16.57
N VAL A 29 -24.47 4.97 -17.83
CA VAL A 29 -23.80 3.82 -18.48
C VAL A 29 -22.28 4.04 -18.52
N PHE A 30 -21.83 5.25 -18.87
CA PHE A 30 -20.42 5.58 -18.85
C PHE A 30 -19.80 5.45 -17.44
N SER A 31 -20.49 5.94 -16.41
CA SER A 31 -20.03 5.83 -15.02
C SER A 31 -19.93 4.36 -14.55
N LEU A 32 -20.87 3.51 -14.97
CA LEU A 32 -20.85 2.07 -14.68
C LEU A 32 -19.70 1.36 -15.38
N ILE A 33 -19.42 1.72 -16.64
CA ILE A 33 -18.29 1.19 -17.40
C ILE A 33 -16.97 1.59 -16.73
N LEU A 34 -16.77 2.87 -16.37
CA LEU A 34 -15.56 3.30 -15.65
C LEU A 34 -15.40 2.59 -14.32
N SER A 35 -16.48 2.45 -13.55
CA SER A 35 -16.47 1.75 -12.27
C SER A 35 -16.10 0.28 -12.45
N SER A 36 -16.64 -0.37 -13.48
CA SER A 36 -16.33 -1.77 -13.80
C SER A 36 -14.88 -1.94 -14.23
N ILE A 37 -14.37 -1.06 -15.10
CA ILE A 37 -12.95 -1.04 -15.51
C ILE A 37 -12.05 -0.82 -14.30
N PHE A 38 -12.40 0.11 -13.42
CA PHE A 38 -11.66 0.38 -12.18
C PHE A 38 -11.60 -0.85 -11.28
N LEU A 39 -12.72 -1.56 -11.10
CA LEU A 39 -12.77 -2.79 -10.33
C LEU A 39 -11.94 -3.91 -10.98
N LEU A 40 -12.01 -4.06 -12.30
CA LEU A 40 -11.25 -5.08 -13.03
C LEU A 40 -9.73 -4.84 -12.92
N ILE A 41 -9.27 -3.60 -13.08
CA ILE A 41 -7.85 -3.24 -12.97
C ILE A 41 -7.32 -3.45 -11.54
N ASN A 42 -8.16 -3.28 -10.52
CA ASN A 42 -7.74 -3.30 -9.13
C ASN A 42 -8.08 -4.60 -8.39
N LYS A 43 -8.79 -5.55 -9.04
CA LYS A 43 -9.29 -6.80 -8.44
C LYS A 43 -8.21 -7.59 -7.71
N ASN A 44 -7.01 -7.66 -8.29
CA ASN A 44 -5.92 -8.49 -7.81
C ASN A 44 -4.83 -7.68 -7.09
N LYS A 45 -5.04 -6.38 -6.84
CA LYS A 45 -4.02 -5.56 -6.20
C LYS A 45 -4.03 -5.76 -4.69
N ILE A 46 -2.86 -6.14 -4.16
CA ILE A 46 -2.62 -6.36 -2.75
C ILE A 46 -1.52 -5.42 -2.23
N SER A 47 -1.48 -5.25 -0.92
CA SER A 47 -0.35 -4.72 -0.20
C SER A 47 0.15 -5.78 0.76
N VAL A 48 1.45 -6.04 0.73
CA VAL A 48 2.13 -6.99 1.59
C VAL A 48 3.03 -6.21 2.53
N LYS A 49 2.99 -6.56 3.81
CA LYS A 49 3.87 -5.99 4.84
C LYS A 49 4.64 -7.11 5.54
N TYR A 50 5.91 -6.85 5.80
CA TYR A 50 6.77 -7.67 6.65
C TYR A 50 7.37 -6.79 7.73
N GLU A 51 7.68 -7.39 8.88
CA GLU A 51 8.37 -6.70 9.97
C GLU A 51 9.74 -7.34 10.17
N LEU A 52 10.79 -6.56 10.04
CA LEU A 52 12.16 -6.98 10.28
C LEU A 52 12.59 -6.52 11.67
N ASN A 53 12.97 -7.47 12.51
CA ASN A 53 13.51 -7.23 13.84
C ASN A 53 14.98 -7.65 13.89
N MET A 54 15.83 -6.79 14.43
CA MET A 54 17.22 -7.12 14.71
C MET A 54 17.28 -7.94 16.00
N ILE A 55 17.83 -9.15 15.93
CA ILE A 55 17.97 -10.04 17.09
C ILE A 55 19.30 -9.76 17.80
N THR A 56 20.35 -9.49 17.00
CA THR A 56 21.71 -9.24 17.48
C THR A 56 22.32 -8.00 16.86
N ASN A 57 23.25 -7.35 17.56
CA ASN A 57 24.04 -6.25 17.01
C ASN A 57 25.33 -6.79 16.38
N SER A 58 25.68 -6.30 15.18
CA SER A 58 26.98 -6.57 14.58
C SER A 58 28.08 -5.75 15.29
N PRO A 59 29.36 -6.15 15.23
CA PRO A 59 30.44 -5.37 15.81
C PRO A 59 30.53 -3.94 15.24
N GLY A 60 30.37 -3.77 13.93
CA GLY A 60 30.33 -2.48 13.26
C GLY A 60 29.15 -1.61 13.73
N MET A 61 27.98 -2.21 13.99
CA MET A 61 26.86 -1.49 14.61
C MET A 61 27.19 -1.00 16.02
N ILE A 62 27.86 -1.82 16.84
CA ILE A 62 28.23 -1.44 18.21
C ILE A 62 29.24 -0.29 18.18
N ILE A 63 30.23 -0.33 17.28
CA ILE A 63 31.24 0.72 17.17
C ILE A 63 30.65 2.02 16.66
N ASN A 64 29.90 1.95 15.55
CA ASN A 64 29.48 3.15 14.83
C ASN A 64 28.22 3.79 15.42
N CYS A 65 27.33 2.97 16.01
CA CYS A 65 26.02 3.42 16.46
C CYS A 65 25.81 3.27 17.97
N GLY A 66 26.65 2.53 18.70
CA GLY A 66 26.45 2.26 20.12
C GLY A 66 25.07 1.66 20.40
N ASP A 67 24.21 2.40 21.10
CA ASP A 67 22.84 1.99 21.44
C ASP A 67 21.75 2.66 20.58
N ASP A 68 22.12 3.55 19.65
CA ASP A 68 21.16 4.23 18.77
C ASP A 68 20.53 3.25 17.77
N PHE A 69 19.24 2.98 17.96
CA PHE A 69 18.46 2.11 17.08
C PHE A 69 18.32 2.68 15.67
N TYR A 70 18.10 3.98 15.53
CA TYR A 70 17.89 4.62 14.22
C TYR A 70 19.16 4.50 13.38
N CYS A 71 20.33 4.75 13.97
CA CYS A 71 21.62 4.55 13.32
C CYS A 71 21.79 3.10 12.82
N LYS A 72 21.53 2.10 13.68
CA LYS A 72 21.62 0.68 13.31
C LYS A 72 20.66 0.32 12.18
N ALA A 73 19.42 0.79 12.28
CA ALA A 73 18.39 0.50 11.31
C ALA A 73 18.68 1.12 9.94
N ASN A 74 19.32 2.29 9.88
CA ASN A 74 19.77 2.91 8.63
C ASN A 74 20.85 2.08 7.91
N MET A 75 21.75 1.44 8.65
CA MET A 75 22.73 0.52 8.06
C MET A 75 22.01 -0.64 7.35
N ILE A 76 21.01 -1.24 8.00
CA ILE A 76 20.20 -2.32 7.42
C ILE A 76 19.35 -1.83 6.24
N GLN A 77 18.74 -0.64 6.32
CA GLN A 77 18.00 -0.07 5.20
C GLN A 77 18.87 0.11 3.95
N SER A 78 20.14 0.46 4.13
CA SER A 78 21.07 0.61 3.00
C SER A 78 21.30 -0.72 2.29
N ILE A 79 21.36 -1.83 3.03
CA ILE A 79 21.46 -3.19 2.48
C ILE A 79 20.15 -3.58 1.78
N ILE A 80 19.00 -3.29 2.38
CA ILE A 80 17.69 -3.55 1.77
C ILE A 80 17.58 -2.84 0.42
N LYS A 81 17.92 -1.55 0.37
CA LYS A 81 17.85 -0.71 -0.83
C LYS A 81 18.82 -1.16 -1.92
N SER A 82 19.99 -1.68 -1.56
CA SER A 82 20.92 -2.23 -2.56
C SER A 82 20.44 -3.56 -3.14
N LYS A 83 19.65 -4.32 -2.37
CA LYS A 83 19.14 -5.63 -2.79
C LYS A 83 17.79 -5.57 -3.50
N SER A 84 16.94 -4.60 -3.17
CA SER A 84 15.58 -4.47 -3.70
C SER A 84 15.22 -3.03 -4.02
N ASN A 85 14.70 -2.81 -5.22
CA ASN A 85 14.08 -1.55 -5.63
C ASN A 85 12.55 -1.58 -5.50
N SER A 86 11.96 -2.77 -5.33
CA SER A 86 10.51 -2.96 -5.31
C SER A 86 9.94 -2.83 -3.89
N ILE A 87 10.73 -3.19 -2.87
CA ILE A 87 10.35 -3.19 -1.47
C ILE A 87 10.71 -1.85 -0.85
N THR A 88 9.71 -1.19 -0.25
CA THR A 88 9.92 0.03 0.52
C THR A 88 10.16 -0.32 1.99
N SER A 89 11.27 0.15 2.55
CA SER A 89 11.59 0.02 3.98
C SER A 89 11.32 1.31 4.74
N ASN A 90 10.68 1.23 5.90
CA ASN A 90 10.48 2.34 6.82
C ASN A 90 10.91 1.97 8.24
N ILE A 91 11.60 2.86 8.94
CA ILE A 91 12.00 2.65 10.35
C ILE A 91 10.84 3.04 11.26
N ASP A 92 10.46 2.12 12.14
CA ASP A 92 9.57 2.38 13.25
C ASP A 92 10.41 2.47 14.53
N GLU A 93 10.80 3.70 14.89
CA GLU A 93 11.63 3.97 16.06
C GLU A 93 10.95 3.54 17.37
N LYS A 94 9.62 3.74 17.47
CA LYS A 94 8.85 3.39 18.67
C LYS A 94 8.74 1.87 18.83
N GLY A 95 8.45 1.17 17.73
CA GLY A 95 8.39 -0.28 17.70
C GLY A 95 9.76 -0.97 17.66
N LYS A 96 10.86 -0.20 17.52
CA LYS A 96 12.23 -0.70 17.31
C LYS A 96 12.30 -1.79 16.22
N LYS A 97 11.66 -1.52 15.08
CA LYS A 97 11.58 -2.45 13.93
C LYS A 97 11.69 -1.74 12.60
N ILE A 98 11.97 -2.49 11.54
CA ILE A 98 11.97 -2.00 10.16
C ILE A 98 10.78 -2.64 9.44
N ASN A 99 9.84 -1.81 8.98
CA ASN A 99 8.69 -2.27 8.22
C ASN A 99 9.04 -2.32 6.75
N LEU A 100 8.93 -3.50 6.14
CA LEU A 100 9.06 -3.71 4.71
C LEU A 100 7.66 -3.74 4.09
N SER A 101 7.47 -3.04 2.99
CA SER A 101 6.17 -2.97 2.33
C SER A 101 6.31 -3.06 0.82
N TRP A 102 5.37 -3.77 0.23
CA TRP A 102 5.22 -3.89 -1.21
C TRP A 102 3.74 -3.77 -1.59
N ALA A 103 3.45 -3.24 -2.76
CA ALA A 103 2.10 -3.20 -3.30
C ALA A 103 2.11 -3.47 -4.80
N GLY A 104 1.28 -4.41 -5.23
CA GLY A 104 1.24 -4.84 -6.62
C GLY A 104 0.16 -5.88 -6.85
N ASP A 105 0.24 -6.59 -7.98
CA ASP A 105 -0.70 -7.66 -8.32
C ASP A 105 -0.32 -8.95 -7.59
N ASP A 106 -1.30 -9.62 -6.98
CA ASP A 106 -1.14 -10.87 -6.22
C ASP A 106 -0.37 -11.96 -6.98
N ARG A 107 -0.43 -11.97 -8.32
CA ARG A 107 0.36 -12.89 -9.16
C ARG A 107 1.87 -12.80 -8.94
N TYR A 108 2.39 -11.64 -8.51
CA TYR A 108 3.81 -11.44 -8.25
C TYR A 108 4.21 -11.72 -6.79
N LYS A 109 3.27 -12.12 -5.94
CA LYS A 109 3.53 -12.42 -4.54
C LYS A 109 4.69 -13.42 -4.32
N PRO A 110 4.81 -14.53 -5.10
CA PRO A 110 5.96 -15.44 -4.94
C PRO A 110 7.31 -14.78 -5.24
N SER A 111 7.36 -13.88 -6.23
CA SER A 111 8.58 -13.13 -6.57
C SER A 111 8.98 -12.19 -5.45
N VAL A 112 8.01 -11.53 -4.80
CA VAL A 112 8.24 -10.65 -3.65
C VAL A 112 8.77 -11.44 -2.46
N ALA A 113 8.21 -12.62 -2.19
CA ALA A 113 8.71 -13.50 -1.12
C ALA A 113 10.16 -13.94 -1.37
N ALA A 114 10.52 -14.26 -2.63
CA ALA A 114 11.90 -14.57 -3.00
C ALA A 114 12.84 -13.37 -2.82
N GLU A 115 12.37 -12.15 -3.13
CA GLU A 115 13.12 -10.92 -2.93
C GLU A 115 13.35 -10.61 -1.44
N VAL A 116 12.34 -10.82 -0.59
CA VAL A 116 12.45 -10.71 0.88
C VAL A 116 13.45 -11.74 1.43
N ASN A 117 13.40 -12.99 0.95
CA ASN A 117 14.39 -14.01 1.34
C ASN A 117 15.80 -13.62 0.91
N ALA A 118 15.96 -13.02 -0.27
CA ALA A 118 17.24 -12.54 -0.75
C ALA A 118 17.77 -11.33 0.05
N ILE A 119 16.87 -10.47 0.54
CA ILE A 119 17.19 -9.41 1.52
C ILE A 119 17.67 -10.03 2.82
N HIS A 120 16.95 -11.02 3.35
CA HIS A 120 17.32 -11.69 4.59
C HIS A 120 18.73 -12.27 4.50
N GLN A 121 19.01 -13.04 3.45
CA GLN A 121 20.33 -13.60 3.20
C GLN A 121 21.42 -12.54 3.07
N ALA A 122 21.16 -11.45 2.34
CA ALA A 122 22.14 -10.38 2.16
C ALA A 122 22.49 -9.68 3.49
N ILE A 123 21.53 -9.54 4.39
CA ILE A 123 21.77 -9.00 5.73
C ILE A 123 22.60 -9.99 6.56
N ASP A 124 22.23 -11.28 6.56
CA ASP A 124 23.00 -12.30 7.30
C ASP A 124 24.46 -12.39 6.79
N ASP A 125 24.66 -12.37 5.48
CA ASP A 125 25.99 -12.36 4.86
C ASP A 125 26.80 -11.14 5.29
N TRP A 126 26.16 -9.96 5.32
CA TRP A 126 26.79 -8.73 5.81
C TRP A 126 27.20 -8.83 7.28
N TYR A 127 26.33 -9.36 8.15
CA TYR A 127 26.67 -9.62 9.56
C TYR A 127 27.89 -10.54 9.67
N ILE A 128 27.89 -11.67 8.96
CA ILE A 128 29.00 -12.64 8.98
C ILE A 128 30.31 -11.99 8.52
N GLN A 129 30.25 -11.18 7.46
CA GLN A 129 31.41 -10.46 6.94
C GLN A 129 31.94 -9.43 7.95
N ASP A 130 31.04 -8.68 8.58
CA ASP A 130 31.38 -7.69 9.61
C ASP A 130 32.09 -8.37 10.79
N TYR A 131 31.53 -9.48 11.28
CA TYR A 131 32.15 -10.28 12.33
C TYR A 131 33.54 -10.82 11.96
N LYS A 132 33.70 -11.38 10.74
CA LYS A 132 35.02 -11.84 10.26
C LYS A 132 36.03 -10.70 10.20
N THR A 133 35.60 -9.54 9.73
CA THR A 133 36.42 -8.34 9.63
C THR A 133 36.93 -7.94 11.01
N TYR A 134 36.04 -7.81 11.99
CA TYR A 134 36.42 -7.41 13.34
C TYR A 134 37.18 -8.50 14.12
N LYS A 135 36.90 -9.78 13.87
CA LYS A 135 37.72 -10.88 14.42
C LYS A 135 39.17 -10.78 13.95
N ASN A 136 39.38 -10.49 12.67
CA ASN A 136 40.72 -10.30 12.12
C ASN A 136 41.43 -9.07 12.72
N ILE A 137 40.69 -7.97 12.90
CA ILE A 137 41.19 -6.76 13.55
C ILE A 137 41.63 -7.04 14.99
N VAL A 138 40.78 -7.71 15.79
CA VAL A 138 41.09 -8.06 17.19
C VAL A 138 42.28 -9.01 17.29
N ASN A 139 42.35 -10.04 16.45
CA ASN A 139 43.43 -11.03 16.50
C ASN A 139 44.80 -10.48 16.08
N ASN A 140 44.84 -9.51 15.18
CA ASN A 140 46.09 -8.99 14.61
C ASN A 140 46.62 -7.73 15.31
N GLN A 141 45.94 -7.23 16.35
CA GLN A 141 46.27 -5.96 16.97
C GLN A 141 46.94 -6.11 18.34
N GLY A 142 48.26 -6.28 18.31
CA GLY A 142 49.12 -6.11 19.49
C GLY A 142 49.32 -4.65 19.95
N GLY A 143 48.55 -3.66 19.45
CA GLY A 143 48.82 -2.25 19.78
C GLY A 143 47.87 -1.21 19.17
N ASN A 144 46.57 -1.47 19.10
CA ASN A 144 45.63 -0.52 18.49
C ASN A 144 44.96 0.40 19.54
N TYR A 145 44.58 1.63 19.15
CA TYR A 145 44.01 2.68 20.04
C TYR A 145 42.73 2.26 20.80
N ILE A 146 42.00 1.27 20.31
CA ILE A 146 40.75 0.77 20.94
C ILE A 146 41.07 -0.23 22.07
N ASN A 147 42.30 -0.74 22.13
CA ASN A 147 42.75 -1.74 23.08
C ASN A 147 42.65 -1.20 24.51
N GLY A 148 41.90 -1.90 25.38
CA GLY A 148 41.61 -1.47 26.76
C GLY A 148 40.30 -0.71 26.96
N THR A 149 39.49 -0.49 25.92
CA THR A 149 38.14 0.09 26.05
C THR A 149 37.07 -0.97 26.29
N GLU A 150 35.95 -0.58 26.93
CA GLU A 150 34.79 -1.46 27.10
C GLU A 150 34.24 -1.97 25.74
N THR A 151 34.22 -1.10 24.73
CA THR A 151 33.80 -1.43 23.36
C THR A 151 34.67 -2.51 22.75
N TYR A 152 35.99 -2.44 22.92
CA TYR A 152 36.91 -3.49 22.46
C TYR A 152 36.67 -4.82 23.18
N ALA A 153 36.49 -4.80 24.50
CA ALA A 153 36.18 -6.00 25.26
C ALA A 153 34.88 -6.67 24.79
N LYS A 154 33.83 -5.88 24.53
CA LYS A 154 32.56 -6.38 23.97
C LYS A 154 32.76 -7.04 22.61
N ILE A 155 33.54 -6.42 21.71
CA ILE A 155 33.79 -6.96 20.36
C ILE A 155 34.68 -8.20 20.41
N ALA A 156 35.71 -8.21 21.26
CA ALA A 156 36.58 -9.36 21.45
C ALA A 156 35.78 -10.57 21.97
N LEU A 157 34.84 -10.36 22.90
CA LEU A 157 33.91 -11.41 23.35
C LEU A 157 33.01 -11.91 22.21
N LEU A 158 32.37 -10.99 21.49
CA LEU A 158 31.46 -11.30 20.37
C LEU A 158 32.15 -12.03 19.20
N THR A 159 33.43 -11.75 18.95
CA THR A 159 34.21 -12.35 17.84
C THR A 159 34.90 -13.66 18.24
N LYS A 160 34.98 -13.96 19.55
CA LYS A 160 35.51 -15.22 20.07
C LYS A 160 34.55 -16.39 19.85
N THR A 161 33.25 -16.14 19.85
CA THR A 161 32.23 -17.13 19.47
C THR A 161 32.33 -17.43 17.98
N ASN A 162 32.31 -18.72 17.60
CA ASN A 162 32.31 -19.11 16.19
C ASN A 162 30.90 -18.95 15.63
N ILE A 163 30.67 -17.82 15.00
CA ILE A 163 29.41 -17.39 14.38
C ILE A 163 29.21 -18.01 12.99
N SER A 164 30.18 -18.80 12.54
CA SER A 164 30.17 -19.54 11.28
C SER A 164 29.16 -20.69 11.37
N GLY A 165 27.88 -20.37 11.22
CA GLY A 165 26.76 -21.30 11.32
C GLY A 165 25.46 -20.67 11.82
N GLU A 166 25.51 -19.52 12.48
CA GLU A 166 24.33 -18.77 12.90
C GLU A 166 23.75 -18.00 11.69
N LYS A 167 22.43 -18.15 11.47
CA LYS A 167 21.68 -17.55 10.34
C LYS A 167 20.49 -16.71 10.81
N ASN A 168 20.49 -16.31 12.08
CA ASN A 168 19.35 -15.65 12.73
C ASN A 168 19.77 -14.32 13.36
N PHE A 169 20.55 -13.51 12.64
CA PHE A 169 20.93 -12.18 13.13
C PHE A 169 19.73 -11.21 13.11
N ILE A 170 18.83 -11.46 12.17
CA ILE A 170 17.55 -10.77 12.02
C ILE A 170 16.42 -11.80 11.94
N SER A 171 15.20 -11.34 12.24
CA SER A 171 13.97 -12.07 11.97
C SER A 171 13.09 -11.23 11.07
N ILE A 172 12.46 -11.86 10.08
CA ILE A 172 11.41 -11.24 9.28
C ILE A 172 10.12 -11.99 9.58
N ASN A 173 9.17 -11.29 10.20
CA ASN A 173 7.86 -11.83 10.55
C ASN A 173 7.06 -12.18 9.29
N ASN A 174 6.10 -13.08 9.47
CA ASN A 174 5.20 -13.52 8.42
C ASN A 174 4.48 -12.34 7.72
N GLU A 175 4.24 -12.51 6.44
CA GLU A 175 3.57 -11.53 5.60
C GLU A 175 2.15 -11.23 6.10
N THR A 176 1.85 -9.94 6.24
CA THR A 176 0.46 -9.48 6.37
C THR A 176 -0.02 -8.99 5.02
N VAL A 177 -0.95 -9.74 4.41
CA VAL A 177 -1.52 -9.43 3.09
C VAL A 177 -2.86 -8.74 3.25
N ASN A 178 -2.95 -7.51 2.74
CA ASN A 178 -4.18 -6.74 2.71
C ASN A 178 -4.61 -6.47 1.26
N LYS A 179 -5.92 -6.49 0.99
CA LYS A 179 -6.43 -5.96 -0.29
C LYS A 179 -6.12 -4.47 -0.38
N LYS A 180 -5.62 -4.01 -1.53
CA LYS A 180 -5.21 -2.61 -1.71
C LYS A 180 -6.38 -1.64 -1.57
N TYR A 181 -7.59 -2.07 -1.94
CA TYR A 181 -8.80 -1.25 -1.82
C TYR A 181 -9.79 -1.91 -0.87
N GLN A 182 -10.16 -1.17 0.16
CA GLN A 182 -11.15 -1.62 1.14
C GLN A 182 -12.55 -1.65 0.51
N PRO A 183 -13.43 -2.59 0.94
CA PRO A 183 -14.85 -2.61 0.58
C PRO A 183 -15.57 -1.27 0.79
N ALA A 184 -15.08 -0.44 1.72
CA ALA A 184 -15.57 0.91 1.97
C ALA A 184 -15.50 1.84 0.74
N LEU A 185 -14.46 1.71 -0.11
CA LEU A 185 -14.35 2.50 -1.35
C LEU A 185 -15.37 2.07 -2.40
N ILE A 186 -15.73 0.80 -2.42
CA ILE A 186 -16.77 0.28 -3.31
C ILE A 186 -18.14 0.77 -2.83
N MET A 187 -18.38 0.75 -1.51
CA MET A 187 -19.62 1.29 -0.91
C MET A 187 -19.78 2.79 -1.20
N THR A 188 -18.74 3.61 -1.05
CA THR A 188 -18.83 5.04 -1.35
C THR A 188 -19.09 5.29 -2.83
N LEU A 189 -18.47 4.53 -3.74
CA LEU A 189 -18.76 4.61 -5.16
C LEU A 189 -20.22 4.27 -5.47
N THR A 190 -20.75 3.19 -4.88
CA THR A 190 -22.17 2.83 -5.05
C THR A 190 -23.12 3.87 -4.48
N LEU A 191 -22.74 4.53 -3.38
CA LEU A 191 -23.55 5.57 -2.75
C LEU A 191 -23.60 6.84 -3.61
N ILE A 192 -22.47 7.22 -4.23
CA ILE A 192 -22.43 8.33 -5.20
C ILE A 192 -23.32 8.01 -6.41
N ILE A 193 -23.26 6.78 -6.92
CA ILE A 193 -24.13 6.32 -8.02
C ILE A 193 -25.61 6.40 -7.62
N ALA A 194 -25.97 5.97 -6.41
CA ALA A 194 -27.35 6.04 -5.91
C ALA A 194 -27.88 7.48 -5.83
N ILE A 195 -27.04 8.44 -5.41
CA ILE A 195 -27.39 9.86 -5.37
C ILE A 195 -27.64 10.41 -6.78
N ILE A 196 -26.80 10.03 -7.75
CA ILE A 196 -26.96 10.41 -9.16
C ILE A 196 -28.29 9.86 -9.72
N PHE A 197 -28.64 8.61 -9.42
CA PHE A 197 -29.93 8.05 -9.85
C PHE A 197 -31.13 8.75 -9.20
N SER A 198 -31.06 9.03 -7.90
CA SER A 198 -32.13 9.72 -7.16
C SER A 198 -32.37 11.14 -7.68
N SER A 199 -31.29 11.92 -7.82
CA SER A 199 -31.38 13.28 -8.38
C SER A 199 -31.91 13.27 -9.81
N SER A 200 -31.48 12.32 -10.64
CA SER A 200 -32.00 12.12 -12.00
C SER A 200 -33.50 11.86 -12.00
N TYR A 201 -33.99 10.98 -11.12
CA TYR A 201 -35.43 10.71 -10.96
C TYR A 201 -36.21 11.97 -10.58
N HIS A 202 -35.69 12.79 -9.66
CA HIS A 202 -36.33 14.04 -9.26
C HIS A 202 -36.40 15.07 -10.40
N ILE A 203 -35.34 15.18 -11.21
CA ILE A 203 -35.32 16.06 -12.39
C ILE A 203 -36.37 15.62 -13.41
N ILE A 204 -36.48 14.31 -13.65
CA ILE A 204 -37.48 13.73 -14.56
C ILE A 204 -38.90 14.00 -14.05
N LYS A 205 -39.14 13.79 -12.76
CA LYS A 205 -40.45 14.06 -12.14
C LYS A 205 -40.84 15.53 -12.30
N ARG A 206 -39.89 16.45 -12.09
CA ARG A 206 -40.12 17.89 -12.23
C ARG A 206 -40.36 18.30 -13.68
N SER A 207 -39.62 17.76 -14.64
CA SER A 207 -39.81 18.08 -16.06
C SER A 207 -41.18 17.60 -16.59
N ILE A 208 -41.68 16.46 -16.10
CA ILE A 208 -43.05 15.99 -16.39
C ILE A 208 -44.10 16.98 -15.84
N PHE A 209 -43.89 17.49 -14.63
CA PHE A 209 -44.79 18.47 -14.02
C PHE A 209 -44.81 19.79 -14.80
N GLU A 210 -43.63 20.29 -15.20
CA GLU A 210 -43.49 21.50 -16.02
C GLU A 210 -44.13 21.34 -17.40
N TYR A 211 -44.00 20.16 -18.03
CA TYR A 211 -44.67 19.86 -19.29
C TYR A 211 -46.21 19.94 -19.16
N LYS A 212 -46.79 19.32 -18.13
CA LYS A 212 -48.24 19.39 -17.86
C LYS A 212 -48.72 20.83 -17.67
N ASN A 213 -47.96 21.65 -16.94
CA ASN A 213 -48.30 23.06 -16.72
C ASN A 213 -48.21 23.90 -18.01
N LYS A 214 -47.22 23.63 -18.86
CA LYS A 214 -47.08 24.32 -20.15
C LYS A 214 -48.22 23.96 -21.11
N LEU A 215 -48.62 22.68 -21.13
CA LEU A 215 -49.78 22.22 -21.90
C LEU A 215 -51.05 22.95 -21.45
N ASN A 216 -51.30 23.03 -20.15
CA ASN A 216 -52.47 23.76 -19.61
C ASN A 216 -52.48 25.26 -19.90
N ARG A 217 -51.31 25.89 -20.06
CA ARG A 217 -51.19 27.31 -20.45
C ARG A 217 -51.40 27.57 -21.94
N SER A 218 -51.29 26.55 -22.78
CA SER A 218 -51.51 26.64 -24.23
C SER A 218 -52.99 26.62 -24.62
N PHE A 219 -53.88 26.26 -23.68
CA PHE A 219 -55.32 26.13 -23.88
C PHE A 219 -56.13 27.30 -23.29
N TYR A 220 -55.46 28.40 -22.94
CA TYR A 220 -56.08 29.66 -22.47
C TYR A 220 -55.67 30.83 -23.35
#